data_AF-C1BNL7-F1
#
_entry.id   AF-C1BNL7-F1
#
_cell.length_a   1.000
_cell.length_b   1.000
_cell.length_c   1.000
_cell.angle_alpha   90.00
_cell.angle_beta   90.00
_cell.angle_gamma   90.00
#
_symmetry.space_group_name_H-M   'P 1'
#
loop_
_entity.id
_entity.type
_entity.pdbx_description
1 polymer ?
#
loop_
_entity_poly.entity_id
_entity_poly.type
_entity_poly.pdbx_seq_one_letter_code
_entity_poly.pdbx_strand_id
1 'polypeptide(L)'
;MNNNSFPPFSYLHHALSGGYWLLCAGDEIYINQCSLIGSIGAIMASFGLEKFIKRHDIERRVLTAGKNKSIMDPFVEMTEAERLRLSAILSDIHEPFKEHVRKSRGNKLIKDEDKLFNGEFWCGQAAVNLD
;
A
#
# COMPACT_ATOMS: atom_id res chain seq x y z
N MET A 1 -22.06 -28.10 12.57
CA MET A 1 -21.14 -27.28 11.75
C MET A 1 -19.78 -27.33 12.44
N ASN A 2 -18.71 -27.66 11.71
CA ASN A 2 -17.44 -28.13 12.28
C ASN A 2 -16.85 -27.18 13.33
N ASN A 3 -16.54 -27.75 14.49
CA ASN A 3 -16.04 -27.09 15.69
C ASN A 3 -14.50 -27.31 15.83
N ASN A 4 -13.76 -27.14 14.73
CA ASN A 4 -12.29 -27.14 14.77
C ASN A 4 -11.80 -25.71 14.99
N SER A 5 -11.92 -25.21 16.22
CA SER A 5 -11.45 -23.88 16.61
C SER A 5 -9.98 -23.92 17.02
N PHE A 6 -9.09 -24.23 16.06
CA PHE A 6 -7.70 -23.82 16.19
C PHE A 6 -7.62 -22.34 15.74
N PRO A 7 -7.03 -21.44 16.55
CA PRO A 7 -6.88 -20.05 16.12
C PRO A 7 -6.03 -20.01 14.83
N PRO A 8 -6.44 -19.26 13.79
CA PRO A 8 -5.65 -19.10 12.58
C PRO A 8 -4.31 -18.42 12.89
N PHE A 9 -3.22 -19.15 12.71
CA PHE A 9 -1.85 -18.62 12.77
C PHE A 9 -1.42 -18.12 11.39
N SER A 10 -0.74 -16.97 11.36
CA SER A 10 -0.14 -16.42 10.14
C SER A 10 1.38 -16.28 10.29
N TYR A 11 2.12 -16.75 9.29
CA TYR A 11 3.58 -16.62 9.21
C TYR A 11 3.97 -16.25 7.78
N LEU A 12 4.83 -15.25 7.65
CA LEU A 12 5.42 -14.86 6.37
C LEU A 12 6.86 -14.39 6.60
N HIS A 13 7.79 -14.78 5.73
CA HIS A 13 9.19 -14.40 5.89
C HIS A 13 9.38 -12.88 5.79
N HIS A 14 8.74 -12.21 4.83
CA HIS A 14 8.60 -10.75 4.78
C HIS A 14 7.15 -10.42 4.40
N ALA A 15 6.52 -9.53 5.16
CA ALA A 15 5.14 -9.10 4.94
C ALA A 15 5.10 -7.58 4.94
N LEU A 16 5.16 -7.00 3.74
CA LEU A 16 5.08 -5.56 3.53
C LEU A 16 3.82 -5.23 2.73
N SER A 17 3.20 -4.08 3.01
CA SER A 17 2.03 -3.58 2.29
C SER A 17 0.93 -4.65 2.21
N GLY A 18 0.49 -5.06 1.02
CA GLY A 18 -0.51 -6.13 0.85
C GLY A 18 -0.15 -7.45 1.56
N GLY A 19 1.14 -7.76 1.74
CA GLY A 19 1.56 -8.91 2.54
C GLY A 19 1.23 -8.75 4.03
N TYR A 20 1.43 -7.56 4.60
CA TYR A 20 1.05 -7.27 5.98
C TYR A 20 -0.47 -7.22 6.15
N TRP A 21 -1.20 -6.71 5.15
CA TRP A 21 -2.67 -6.79 5.13
C TRP A 21 -3.15 -8.23 5.34
N LEU A 22 -2.60 -9.18 4.57
CA LEU A 22 -2.97 -10.59 4.68
C LEU A 22 -2.50 -11.19 6.01
N LEU A 23 -1.31 -10.81 6.48
CA LEU A 23 -0.78 -11.27 7.77
C LEU A 23 -1.71 -10.89 8.94
N CYS A 24 -2.34 -9.71 8.87
CA CYS A 24 -3.33 -9.23 9.84
C CYS A 24 -4.65 -10.04 9.84
N ALA A 25 -4.85 -11.02 8.94
CA ALA A 25 -6.01 -11.90 9.00
C ALA A 25 -5.87 -13.03 10.05
N GLY A 26 -4.65 -13.31 10.54
CA GLY A 26 -4.42 -14.28 11.61
C GLY A 26 -4.53 -13.66 13.00
N ASP A 27 -4.99 -14.46 13.96
CA ASP A 27 -5.08 -14.07 15.39
C ASP A 27 -3.69 -13.92 16.01
N GLU A 28 -2.77 -14.77 15.55
CA GLU A 28 -1.37 -14.79 15.96
C GLU A 28 -0.46 -14.68 14.73
N ILE A 29 0.51 -13.78 14.84
CA ILE A 29 1.48 -13.47 13.79
C ILE A 29 2.86 -13.87 14.29
N TYR A 30 3.51 -14.76 13.56
CA TYR A 30 4.88 -15.15 13.80
C TYR A 30 5.79 -14.54 12.73
N ILE A 31 6.91 -13.98 13.17
CA ILE A 31 7.95 -13.41 12.31
C ILE A 31 9.33 -13.86 12.80
N ASN A 32 10.33 -13.85 11.93
CA ASN A 32 11.71 -14.11 12.30
C ASN A 32 12.51 -12.80 12.47
N GLN A 33 13.74 -12.89 12.98
CA GLN A 33 14.58 -11.71 13.25
C GLN A 33 14.95 -10.89 12.00
N CYS A 34 14.91 -11.49 10.82
CA CYS A 34 15.19 -10.86 9.53
C CYS A 34 13.91 -10.48 8.78
N SER A 35 12.72 -10.72 9.34
CA SER A 35 11.46 -10.41 8.70
C SER A 35 11.27 -8.91 8.56
N LEU A 36 10.79 -8.48 7.39
CA LEU A 36 10.47 -7.07 7.12
C LEU A 36 8.96 -6.92 7.18
N ILE A 37 8.49 -6.03 8.04
CA ILE A 37 7.09 -5.84 8.40
C ILE A 37 6.71 -4.36 8.33
N GLY A 38 5.47 -4.06 7.95
CA GLY A 38 4.97 -2.70 7.81
C GLY A 38 4.71 -2.35 6.36
N SER A 39 5.19 -1.19 5.91
CA SER A 39 4.85 -0.60 4.62
C SER A 39 3.34 -0.41 4.47
N ILE A 40 2.71 0.05 5.56
CA ILE A 40 1.26 0.32 5.61
C ILE A 40 1.05 1.66 4.93
N GLY A 41 0.53 1.60 3.72
CA GLY A 41 0.36 2.74 2.85
C GLY A 41 -0.06 2.30 1.45
N ALA A 42 -0.34 3.29 0.61
CA ALA A 42 -0.69 3.08 -0.80
C ALA A 42 0.17 3.99 -1.67
N ILE A 43 0.63 3.47 -2.81
CA ILE A 43 1.41 4.20 -3.79
C ILE A 43 0.86 3.96 -5.20
N MET A 44 0.80 5.03 -5.98
CA MET A 44 0.65 5.01 -7.43
C MET A 44 1.81 5.82 -8.00
N ALA A 45 2.60 5.22 -8.87
CA ALA A 45 3.79 5.85 -9.43
C ALA A 45 3.81 5.68 -10.95
N SER A 46 4.22 6.74 -11.63
CA SER A 46 4.50 6.77 -13.07
C SER A 46 5.60 7.80 -13.35
N PHE A 47 6.04 7.88 -14.60
CA PHE A 47 7.05 8.86 -15.04
C PHE A 47 6.38 10.06 -15.71
N GLY A 48 7.05 11.21 -15.68
CA GLY A 48 6.78 12.34 -16.59
C GLY A 48 7.86 12.39 -17.67
N LEU A 49 7.49 12.06 -18.91
CA LEU A 49 8.36 11.94 -20.09
C LEU A 49 7.90 12.85 -21.25
N GLU A 50 6.91 13.71 -21.02
CA GLU A 50 6.37 14.65 -22.01
C GLU A 50 7.46 15.56 -22.59
N LYS A 51 8.38 16.03 -21.74
CA LYS A 51 9.54 16.83 -22.17
C LYS A 51 10.58 16.01 -22.92
N PHE A 52 10.73 14.72 -22.60
CA PHE A 52 11.69 13.85 -23.27
C PHE A 52 11.25 13.61 -24.72
N ILE A 53 10.01 13.18 -24.93
CA ILE A 53 9.52 12.89 -26.29
C ILE A 53 9.49 14.15 -27.16
N LYS A 54 9.16 15.31 -26.57
CA LYS A 54 9.20 16.61 -27.27
C LYS A 54 10.61 17.00 -27.73
N ARG A 55 11.67 16.68 -26.97
CA ARG A 55 13.06 16.97 -27.35
C ARG A 55 13.59 16.07 -28.48
N HIS A 56 12.97 14.91 -28.68
CA HIS A 56 13.39 13.92 -29.66
C HIS A 56 12.45 13.82 -30.85
N ASP A 57 11.52 14.78 -31.01
CA ASP A 57 10.52 14.81 -32.07
C ASP A 57 9.70 13.51 -32.16
N ILE A 58 9.45 12.88 -31.00
CA ILE A 58 8.67 11.65 -30.90
C ILE A 58 7.19 12.02 -30.76
N GLU A 59 6.37 11.57 -31.70
CA GLU A 59 4.92 11.76 -31.67
C GLU A 59 4.22 10.64 -30.88
N ARG A 60 3.46 11.03 -29.85
CA ARG A 60 2.63 10.13 -29.06
C ARG A 60 1.20 10.08 -29.64
N ARG A 61 0.83 8.94 -30.25
CA ARG A 61 -0.53 8.70 -30.79
C ARG A 61 -1.33 7.77 -29.87
N VAL A 62 -2.40 8.28 -29.29
CA VAL A 62 -3.27 7.54 -28.35
C VAL A 62 -4.72 7.65 -28.78
N LEU A 63 -5.40 6.52 -28.87
CA LEU A 63 -6.84 6.42 -29.09
C LEU A 63 -7.46 5.69 -27.88
N THR A 64 -8.47 6.30 -27.26
CA THR A 64 -9.13 5.73 -26.09
C THR A 64 -10.64 5.71 -26.25
N ALA A 65 -11.28 4.62 -25.82
CA ALA A 65 -12.69 4.64 -25.46
C ALA A 65 -12.82 4.96 -23.97
N GLY A 66 -13.48 6.09 -23.65
CA GLY A 66 -13.69 6.57 -22.28
C GLY A 66 -12.71 7.66 -21.85
N LYS A 67 -13.24 8.73 -21.23
CA LYS A 67 -12.52 9.99 -20.95
C LYS A 67 -11.25 9.84 -20.11
N ASN A 68 -11.23 8.92 -19.15
CA ASN A 68 -10.12 8.80 -18.19
C ASN A 68 -9.26 7.54 -18.44
N LYS A 69 -9.39 6.90 -19.61
CA LYS A 69 -8.75 5.59 -19.86
C LYS A 69 -7.23 5.67 -20.01
N SER A 70 -6.71 6.86 -20.32
CA SER A 70 -5.27 7.17 -20.39
C SER A 70 -4.77 7.98 -19.18
N ILE A 71 -5.48 7.97 -18.05
CA ILE A 71 -4.99 8.61 -16.83
C ILE A 71 -3.64 7.98 -16.44
N MET A 72 -2.69 8.80 -15.97
CA MET A 72 -1.29 8.43 -15.73
C MET A 72 -0.49 8.06 -17.00
N ASP A 73 -0.90 8.48 -18.20
CA ASP A 73 -0.03 8.38 -19.38
C ASP A 73 1.27 9.18 -19.11
N PRO A 74 2.44 8.53 -19.14
CA PRO A 74 3.69 9.19 -18.78
C PRO A 74 4.14 10.25 -19.79
N PHE A 75 3.52 10.33 -20.97
CA PHE A 75 3.91 11.23 -22.05
C PHE A 75 3.07 12.50 -22.11
N VAL A 76 2.11 12.67 -21.19
CA VAL A 76 1.23 13.83 -21.09
C VAL A 76 1.36 14.43 -19.69
N GLU A 77 1.29 15.75 -19.59
CA GLU A 77 1.28 16.45 -18.30
C GLU A 77 0.02 16.08 -17.51
N MET A 78 0.21 15.67 -16.26
CA MET A 78 -0.91 15.34 -15.36
C MET A 78 -1.65 16.62 -14.96
N THR A 79 -2.96 16.62 -15.16
CA THR A 79 -3.80 17.75 -14.73
C THR A 79 -4.04 17.74 -13.22
N GLU A 80 -4.33 18.91 -12.65
CA GLU A 80 -4.65 19.03 -11.22
C GLU A 80 -5.90 18.20 -10.83
N ALA A 81 -6.89 18.13 -11.72
CA ALA A 81 -8.09 17.32 -11.48
C ALA A 81 -7.78 15.81 -11.45
N GLU A 82 -6.87 15.32 -12.30
CA GLU A 82 -6.40 13.94 -12.25
C GLU A 82 -5.59 13.68 -10.99
N ARG A 83 -4.71 14.61 -10.60
CA ARG A 83 -3.92 14.51 -9.37
C ARG A 83 -4.83 14.37 -8.15
N LEU A 84 -5.82 15.26 -7.99
CA LEU A 84 -6.77 15.21 -6.88
C LEU A 84 -7.58 13.91 -6.87
N ARG A 85 -8.02 13.44 -8.04
CA ARG A 85 -8.74 12.16 -8.17
C ARG A 85 -7.87 10.97 -7.74
N LEU A 86 -6.62 10.91 -8.18
CA LEU A 86 -5.69 9.83 -7.83
C LEU A 86 -5.32 9.88 -6.34
N SER A 87 -5.12 11.07 -5.78
CA SER A 87 -4.93 11.26 -4.34
C SER A 87 -6.14 10.77 -3.53
N ALA A 88 -7.36 11.04 -3.98
CA ALA A 88 -8.57 10.52 -3.33
C ALA A 88 -8.61 8.98 -3.36
N ILE A 89 -8.28 8.36 -4.51
CA ILE A 89 -8.21 6.89 -4.62
C ILE A 89 -7.15 6.31 -3.68
N LEU A 90 -5.98 6.95 -3.55
CA LEU A 90 -4.95 6.52 -2.60
C LEU A 90 -5.46 6.57 -1.16
N SER A 91 -6.19 7.62 -0.79
CA SER A 91 -6.85 7.70 0.53
C SER A 91 -7.91 6.63 0.71
N ASP A 92 -8.74 6.36 -0.32
CA ASP A 92 -9.78 5.32 -0.30
C ASP A 92 -9.21 3.91 -0.14
N ILE A 93 -7.93 3.69 -0.51
CA ILE A 93 -7.20 2.44 -0.26
C ILE A 93 -6.56 2.45 1.13
N HIS A 94 -5.95 3.57 1.52
CA HIS A 94 -5.16 3.67 2.73
C HIS A 94 -6.03 3.63 4.00
N GLU A 95 -7.18 4.31 4.03
CA GLU A 95 -8.07 4.31 5.20
C GLU A 95 -8.57 2.91 5.59
N PRO A 96 -9.11 2.09 4.68
CA PRO A 96 -9.45 0.71 4.99
C PRO A 96 -8.27 -0.14 5.46
N PHE A 97 -7.05 0.14 4.96
CA PHE A 97 -5.86 -0.57 5.43
C PHE A 97 -5.56 -0.27 6.90
N LYS A 98 -5.56 1.01 7.26
CA LYS A 98 -5.40 1.42 8.66
C LYS A 98 -6.48 0.79 9.53
N GLU A 99 -7.73 0.80 9.08
CA GLU A 99 -8.84 0.19 9.81
C GLU A 99 -8.66 -1.32 9.99
N HIS A 100 -8.25 -2.04 8.96
CA HIS A 100 -7.98 -3.48 9.01
C HIS A 100 -6.88 -3.81 10.02
N VAL A 101 -5.77 -3.07 9.99
CA VAL A 101 -4.66 -3.25 10.93
C VAL A 101 -5.11 -2.93 12.35
N ARG A 102 -5.82 -1.82 12.58
CA ARG A 102 -6.37 -1.47 13.91
C ARG A 102 -7.27 -2.56 14.46
N LYS A 103 -8.16 -3.12 13.64
CA LYS A 103 -9.06 -4.20 14.05
C LYS A 103 -8.31 -5.49 14.38
N SER A 104 -7.32 -5.85 13.58
CA SER A 104 -6.51 -7.07 13.77
C SER A 104 -5.63 -7.00 15.02
N ARG A 105 -4.98 -5.85 15.23
CA ARG A 105 -3.88 -5.73 16.20
C ARG A 105 -4.30 -5.08 17.51
N GLY A 106 -5.36 -4.28 17.48
CA GLY A 106 -6.04 -3.76 18.66
C GLY A 106 -5.08 -3.04 19.62
N ASN A 107 -5.04 -3.49 20.87
CA ASN A 107 -4.22 -2.92 21.93
C ASN A 107 -2.72 -3.27 21.83
N LYS A 108 -2.32 -4.12 20.89
CA LYS A 108 -0.91 -4.46 20.67
C LYS A 108 -0.16 -3.37 19.89
N LEU A 109 -0.88 -2.58 19.08
CA LEU A 109 -0.32 -1.44 18.35
C LEU A 109 0.18 -0.35 19.30
N ILE A 110 1.30 0.27 18.93
CA ILE A 110 1.73 1.51 19.56
C ILE A 110 0.74 2.64 19.28
N LYS A 111 0.76 3.67 20.13
CA LYS A 111 -0.14 4.82 20.02
C LYS A 111 0.24 5.83 18.93
N ASP A 112 1.46 5.76 18.42
CA ASP A 112 1.96 6.66 17.39
C ASP A 112 1.53 6.17 16.00
N GLU A 113 0.31 6.54 15.61
CA GLU A 113 -0.26 6.14 14.32
C GLU A 113 0.45 6.79 13.13
N ASP A 114 1.01 7.98 13.29
CA ASP A 114 1.74 8.68 12.23
C ASP A 114 2.99 7.91 11.84
N LYS A 115 3.62 7.23 12.80
CA LYS A 115 4.72 6.32 12.52
C LYS A 115 4.28 5.00 11.89
N LEU A 116 3.13 4.46 12.29
CA LEU A 116 2.65 3.16 11.80
C LEU A 116 2.15 3.22 10.35
N PHE A 117 1.46 4.30 9.99
CA PHE A 117 0.69 4.40 8.75
C PHE A 117 1.28 5.38 7.73
N ASN A 118 2.59 5.63 7.79
CA ASN A 118 3.30 6.49 6.83
C ASN A 118 4.06 5.71 5.73
N GLY A 119 3.95 4.38 5.72
CA GLY A 119 4.66 3.51 4.77
C GLY A 119 6.07 3.09 5.20
N GLU A 120 6.53 3.45 6.39
CA GLU A 120 7.75 2.89 6.99
C GLU A 120 7.64 1.37 7.20
N PHE A 121 8.80 0.72 7.31
CA PHE A 121 8.89 -0.71 7.58
C PHE A 121 10.06 -1.01 8.50
N TRP A 122 9.95 -2.12 9.22
CA TRP A 122 10.86 -2.48 10.31
C TRP A 122 11.24 -3.95 10.26
N CYS A 123 12.42 -4.24 10.81
CA CYS A 123 12.99 -5.58 10.80
C CYS A 123 12.83 -6.27 12.16
N GLY A 124 12.36 -7.52 12.16
CA GLY A 124 12.35 -8.41 13.32
C GLY A 124 11.80 -7.76 14.58
N GLN A 125 12.62 -7.69 15.63
CA GLN A 125 12.20 -7.16 16.94
C GLN A 125 11.71 -5.71 16.89
N ALA A 126 12.26 -4.89 15.98
CA ALA A 126 11.79 -3.52 15.82
C ALA A 126 10.33 -3.48 15.37
N ALA A 127 9.89 -4.43 14.55
CA ALA A 127 8.49 -4.55 14.15
C ALA A 127 7.60 -5.02 15.31
N VAL A 128 8.06 -6.00 16.11
CA VAL A 128 7.32 -6.46 17.31
C VAL A 128 7.12 -5.34 18.32
N ASN A 129 8.05 -4.40 18.41
CA ASN A 129 7.92 -3.27 19.34
C ASN A 129 6.91 -2.21 18.88
N LEU A 130 6.36 -2.35 17.67
CA LEU A 130 5.38 -1.44 17.08
C LEU A 130 3.96 -2.05 17.04
N ASP A 131 3.85 -3.37 17.24
CA ASP A 131 2.71 -4.20 16.88
C ASP A 131 2.32 -5.26 17.94
#